data_AF-A0ABD0BR51-F1
#
_entry.id   AF-A0ABD0BR51-F1
#
_cell.length_a   1.000
_cell.length_b   1.000
_cell.length_c   1.000
_cell.angle_alpha   90.00
_cell.angle_beta   90.00
_cell.angle_gamma   90.00
#
_symmetry.space_group_name_H-M   'P 1'
#
loop_
_entity.id
_entity.type
_entity.pdbx_description
1 polymer ?
#
loop_
_entity_poly.entity_id
_entity_poly.type
_entity_poly.pdbx_seq_one_letter_code
_entity_poly.pdbx_strand_id
1 'polypeptide(L)'
;MSTPIKRLEIIKNAIELEDDDIIRSQLKRLKEEAFDDELLSIVAALEQKNYTAALRAITAWLQSQRAVTPWRDPQLAASKLELKALEERLRDLIDRRNARVQQLDEFNDLYFSRLGPLMQQILALRKTLAELNLRRQQAETRRREEDYRRCQDYMAQAVEVLTTLTRRWRDLPADSVQAAEARKHLQQQSNLIANLLAEAMELETGLTREEEPARQARDEANEEYKKYREQHHDAEVRLRKGKDLSEEDRNELKRLWRQASKLCHPDLVADDLKEEANRMMVQLNQAKQRGDVKAIRSLVARLQQGFEPMMASDRLNDLERIRKKMAQVREQIDTLVNELAELEKEESWLLVSSLSNMEAYFAQQEKALKEVCASLEHQVSEAQLDPAA
;
A
#
# COMPACT_ATOMS: atom_id res chain seq x y z
N MET A 1 5.79 8.70 49.07
CA MET A 1 4.80 9.67 49.60
C MET A 1 4.39 9.14 50.95
N SER A 2 4.68 9.84 52.05
CA SER A 2 4.25 9.36 53.36
C SER A 2 2.72 9.40 53.41
N THR A 3 2.11 8.27 53.77
CA THR A 3 0.66 8.06 53.87
C THR A 3 -0.07 9.17 54.67
N PRO A 4 0.54 9.79 55.70
CA PRO A 4 -0.06 10.90 56.46
C PRO A 4 -0.34 12.18 55.67
N ILE A 5 0.49 12.55 54.68
CA ILE A 5 0.30 13.82 53.92
C ILE A 5 -1.05 13.82 53.21
N LYS A 6 -1.36 12.74 52.48
CA LYS A 6 -2.62 12.62 51.74
C LYS A 6 -3.83 12.59 52.67
N ARG A 7 -3.71 11.92 53.82
CA ARG A 7 -4.79 11.85 54.81
C ARG A 7 -5.10 13.21 55.41
N LEU A 8 -4.07 13.99 55.71
CA LEU A 8 -4.23 15.34 56.24
C LEU A 8 -4.79 16.31 55.20
N GLU A 9 -4.47 16.16 53.91
CA GLU A 9 -5.12 16.93 52.84
C GLU A 9 -6.61 16.56 52.70
N ILE A 10 -6.97 15.28 52.81
CA ILE A 10 -8.38 14.85 52.79
C ILE A 10 -9.13 15.38 54.01
N ILE A 11 -8.55 15.30 55.21
CA ILE A 11 -9.15 15.81 56.45
C ILE A 11 -9.32 17.33 56.37
N LYS A 12 -8.33 18.06 55.85
CA LYS A 12 -8.41 19.50 55.64
C LYS A 12 -9.61 19.86 54.75
N ASN A 13 -9.75 19.21 53.59
CA ASN A 13 -10.86 19.44 52.67
C ASN A 13 -12.21 19.00 53.27
N ALA A 14 -12.23 17.92 54.06
CA ALA A 14 -13.45 17.46 54.73
C ALA A 14 -13.92 18.44 55.83
N ILE A 15 -12.99 19.11 56.53
CA ILE A 15 -13.32 20.21 57.46
C ILE A 15 -13.91 21.41 56.69
N GLU A 16 -13.35 21.75 55.52
CA GLU A 16 -13.89 22.82 54.65
C GLU A 16 -15.29 22.49 54.10
N LEU A 17 -15.57 21.21 53.87
CA LEU A 17 -16.86 20.70 53.38
C LEU A 17 -17.85 20.33 54.50
N GLU A 18 -17.48 20.52 55.77
CA GLU A 18 -18.26 20.13 56.96
C GLU A 18 -18.66 18.64 56.99
N ASP A 19 -17.88 17.76 56.35
CA ASP A 19 -18.13 16.32 56.25
C ASP A 19 -17.46 15.54 57.40
N ASP A 20 -18.22 15.38 58.49
CA ASP A 20 -17.77 14.72 59.72
C ASP A 20 -17.49 13.21 59.51
N ASP A 21 -18.12 12.57 58.51
CA ASP A 21 -17.95 11.15 58.22
C ASP A 21 -16.60 10.87 57.56
N ILE A 22 -16.21 11.71 56.61
CA ILE A 22 -14.88 11.64 55.99
C ILE A 22 -13.80 11.91 57.04
N ILE A 23 -13.98 12.92 57.90
CA ILE A 23 -13.02 13.24 58.97
C ILE A 23 -12.82 12.02 59.88
N ARG A 24 -13.91 11.39 60.35
CA ARG A 24 -13.84 10.20 61.22
C ARG A 24 -13.17 9.01 60.53
N SER A 25 -13.46 8.80 59.25
CA SER A 25 -12.88 7.69 58.47
C SER A 25 -11.36 7.82 58.32
N GLN A 26 -10.88 9.04 58.06
CA GLN A 26 -9.46 9.31 57.87
C GLN A 26 -8.72 9.45 59.20
N LEU A 27 -9.36 9.99 60.23
CA LEU A 27 -8.78 10.10 61.58
C LEU A 27 -8.42 8.73 62.16
N LYS A 28 -9.27 7.72 61.98
CA LYS A 28 -8.96 6.34 62.42
C LYS A 28 -7.64 5.83 61.85
N ARG A 29 -7.43 6.07 60.56
CA ARG A 29 -6.22 5.61 59.85
C ARG A 29 -5.02 6.50 60.12
N LEU A 30 -5.24 7.79 60.36
CA LEU A 30 -4.17 8.72 60.75
C LEU A 30 -3.58 8.38 62.11
N LYS A 31 -4.38 7.87 63.06
CA LYS A 31 -3.89 7.42 64.38
C LYS A 31 -2.87 6.29 64.28
N GLU A 32 -3.11 5.35 63.37
CA GLU A 32 -2.22 4.20 63.15
C GLU A 32 -0.89 4.63 62.49
N GLU A 33 -0.86 5.81 61.88
CA GLU A 33 0.26 6.32 61.08
C GLU A 33 0.94 7.55 61.70
N ALA A 34 0.47 8.05 62.84
CA ALA A 34 1.07 9.18 63.53
C ALA A 34 2.36 8.75 64.24
N PHE A 35 3.50 9.25 63.77
CA PHE A 35 4.83 8.83 64.23
C PHE A 35 5.66 9.95 64.87
N ASP A 36 5.22 11.21 64.73
CA ASP A 36 5.89 12.38 65.30
C ASP A 36 4.93 13.16 66.23
N ASP A 37 5.51 13.96 67.13
CA ASP A 37 4.76 14.72 68.13
C ASP A 37 3.82 15.76 67.48
N GLU A 38 4.16 16.25 66.29
CA GLU A 38 3.31 17.19 65.53
C GLU A 38 2.05 16.50 64.99
N LEU A 39 2.15 15.30 64.42
CA LEU A 39 1.02 14.48 63.95
C LEU A 39 0.15 14.01 65.11
N LEU A 40 0.75 13.63 66.23
CA LEU A 40 0.00 13.30 67.45
C LEU A 40 -0.80 14.50 67.98
N SER A 41 -0.24 15.71 67.89
CA SER A 41 -0.96 16.94 68.25
C SER A 41 -2.15 17.21 67.32
N ILE A 42 -2.01 16.92 66.03
CA ILE A 42 -3.09 17.05 65.02
C ILE A 42 -4.19 16.03 65.30
N VAL A 43 -3.84 14.78 65.57
CA VAL A 43 -4.79 13.71 65.92
C VAL A 43 -5.57 14.10 67.18
N ALA A 44 -4.91 14.58 68.23
CA ALA A 44 -5.56 15.01 69.46
C ALA A 44 -6.54 16.18 69.24
N ALA A 45 -6.17 17.15 68.40
CA ALA A 45 -7.05 18.27 68.05
C ALA A 45 -8.30 17.82 67.27
N LEU A 46 -8.15 16.84 66.37
CA LEU A 46 -9.25 16.24 65.62
C LEU A 46 -10.17 15.38 66.52
N GLU A 47 -9.61 14.65 67.50
CA GLU A 47 -10.39 13.87 68.47
C GLU A 47 -11.21 14.75 69.41
N GLN A 48 -10.65 15.89 69.82
CA GLN A 48 -11.34 16.89 70.65
C GLN A 48 -12.35 17.73 69.86
N LYS A 49 -12.54 17.44 68.56
CA LYS A 49 -13.37 18.22 67.63
C LYS A 49 -13.00 19.70 67.57
N ASN A 50 -11.77 20.04 67.95
CA ASN A 50 -11.26 21.39 67.89
C ASN A 50 -10.72 21.63 66.48
N TYR A 51 -11.65 21.72 65.52
CA TYR A 51 -11.33 21.80 64.09
C TYR A 51 -10.55 23.06 63.74
N THR A 52 -10.71 24.15 64.50
CA THR A 52 -9.94 25.39 64.30
C THR A 52 -8.46 25.20 64.64
N ALA A 53 -8.15 24.52 65.76
CA ALA A 53 -6.79 24.19 66.13
C ALA A 53 -6.20 23.13 65.20
N ALA A 54 -6.99 22.10 64.85
CA ALA A 54 -6.59 21.05 63.92
C ALA A 54 -6.23 21.63 62.54
N LEU A 55 -7.06 22.52 61.98
CA LEU A 55 -6.82 23.12 60.66
C LEU A 55 -5.53 23.94 60.64
N ARG A 56 -5.23 24.71 61.71
CA ARG A 56 -3.97 25.44 61.85
C ARG A 56 -2.77 24.51 61.91
N ALA A 57 -2.84 23.46 62.73
CA ALA A 57 -1.76 22.49 62.89
C ALA A 57 -1.51 21.68 61.61
N ILE A 58 -2.58 21.24 60.94
CA ILE A 58 -2.52 20.56 59.64
C ILE A 58 -1.87 21.46 58.58
N THR A 59 -2.26 22.73 58.52
CA THR A 59 -1.71 23.67 57.54
C THR A 59 -0.22 23.93 57.78
N ALA A 60 0.19 24.12 59.03
CA ALA A 60 1.59 24.30 59.40
C ALA A 60 2.43 23.05 59.11
N TRP A 61 1.93 21.86 59.44
CA TRP A 61 2.60 20.59 59.18
C TRP A 61 2.70 20.30 57.67
N LEU A 62 1.64 20.51 56.90
CA LEU A 62 1.71 20.36 55.44
C LEU A 62 2.70 21.36 54.81
N GLN A 63 2.84 22.58 55.35
CA GLN A 63 3.84 23.55 54.89
C GLN A 63 5.27 23.15 55.25
N SER A 64 5.53 22.64 56.46
CA SER A 64 6.85 22.15 56.87
C SER A 64 7.26 20.91 56.07
N GLN A 65 6.31 20.00 55.81
CA GLN A 65 6.55 18.81 54.99
C GLN A 65 6.74 19.16 53.50
N ARG A 66 6.08 20.21 52.98
CA ARG A 66 6.33 20.75 51.62
C ARG A 66 7.76 21.29 51.45
N ALA A 67 8.44 21.67 52.53
CA ALA A 67 9.84 22.09 52.50
C ALA A 67 10.84 20.91 52.52
N VAL A 68 10.43 19.74 53.01
CA VAL A 68 11.30 18.56 53.22
C VAL A 68 11.01 17.42 52.23
N THR A 69 9.80 17.34 51.69
CA THR A 69 9.43 16.41 50.62
C THR A 69 9.13 17.17 49.34
N PRO A 70 9.67 16.75 48.17
CA PRO A 70 9.31 17.38 46.90
C PRO A 70 7.81 17.18 46.67
N TRP A 71 7.03 18.22 46.92
CA TRP A 71 5.60 18.26 46.61
C TRP A 71 5.45 18.04 45.11
N ARG A 72 4.97 16.85 44.71
CA ARG A 72 4.59 16.59 43.31
C ARG A 72 3.18 17.12 43.12
N ASP A 73 3.07 18.21 42.36
CA ASP A 73 1.82 18.80 41.94
C ASP A 73 0.82 17.72 41.46
N PRO A 74 -0.36 17.57 42.10
CA PRO A 74 -1.39 16.64 41.67
C PRO A 74 -1.77 16.82 40.20
N GLN A 75 -1.74 18.05 39.68
CA GLN A 75 -2.01 18.33 38.28
C GLN A 75 -0.91 17.80 37.36
N LEU A 76 0.36 17.95 37.74
CA LEU A 76 1.49 17.37 37.02
C LEU A 76 1.41 15.84 37.00
N ALA A 77 1.07 15.22 38.12
CA ALA A 77 0.92 13.76 38.20
C ALA A 77 -0.24 13.27 37.31
N ALA A 78 -1.37 13.97 37.30
CA ALA A 78 -2.50 13.66 36.42
C ALA A 78 -2.13 13.81 34.93
N SER A 79 -1.50 14.92 34.53
CA SER A 79 -1.08 15.15 33.15
C SER A 79 0.00 14.15 32.68
N LYS A 80 0.88 13.67 33.56
CA LYS A 80 1.81 12.57 33.23
C LYS A 80 1.09 11.26 32.96
N LEU A 81 0.09 10.91 33.78
CA LEU A 81 -0.71 9.71 33.55
C LEU A 81 -1.50 9.79 32.25
N GLU A 82 -2.04 10.97 31.93
CA GLU A 82 -2.74 11.19 30.66
C GLU A 82 -1.79 11.09 29.46
N LEU A 83 -0.61 11.71 29.55
CA LEU A 83 0.42 11.58 28.51
C LEU A 83 0.82 10.11 28.32
N LYS A 84 1.01 9.35 29.42
CA LYS A 84 1.31 7.93 29.35
C LYS A 84 0.21 7.12 28.66
N ALA A 85 -1.06 7.40 28.96
CA ALA A 85 -2.18 6.74 28.30
C ALA A 85 -2.25 7.06 26.79
N LEU A 86 -1.95 8.31 26.40
CA LEU A 86 -1.87 8.70 24.98
C LEU A 86 -0.69 8.00 24.27
N GLU A 87 0.47 7.95 24.92
CA GLU A 87 1.65 7.25 24.43
C GLU A 87 1.40 5.73 24.25
N GLU A 88 0.69 5.09 25.19
CA GLU A 88 0.27 3.68 25.06
C GLU A 88 -0.70 3.48 23.89
N ARG A 89 -1.68 4.39 23.72
CA ARG A 89 -2.60 4.35 22.57
C ARG A 89 -1.86 4.51 21.24
N LEU A 90 -0.91 5.45 21.17
CA LEU A 90 -0.07 5.67 19.98
C LEU A 90 0.72 4.40 19.65
N ARG A 91 1.31 3.77 20.66
CA ARG A 91 2.06 2.52 20.53
C ARG A 91 1.21 1.38 19.96
N ASP A 92 -0.05 1.24 20.41
CA ASP A 92 -0.96 0.23 19.90
C ASP A 92 -1.39 0.48 18.45
N LEU A 93 -1.59 1.75 18.06
CA LEU A 93 -1.90 2.11 16.67
C LEU A 93 -0.74 1.81 15.73
N ILE A 94 0.49 2.13 16.13
CA ILE A 94 1.71 1.80 15.37
C ILE A 94 1.82 0.28 15.18
N ASP A 95 1.56 -0.50 16.23
CA ASP A 95 1.60 -1.97 16.18
C ASP A 95 0.54 -2.52 15.21
N ARG A 96 -0.69 -2.01 15.27
CA ARG A 96 -1.77 -2.36 14.33
C ARG A 96 -1.36 -2.04 12.89
N ARG A 97 -0.88 -0.83 12.61
CA ARG A 97 -0.41 -0.45 11.27
C ARG A 97 0.68 -1.40 10.77
N ASN A 98 1.70 -1.64 11.59
CA ASN A 98 2.82 -2.52 11.24
C ASN A 98 2.35 -3.96 10.97
N ALA A 99 1.38 -4.47 11.73
CA ALA A 99 0.79 -5.79 11.51
C ALA A 99 0.07 -5.87 10.15
N ARG A 100 -0.71 -4.84 9.78
CA ARG A 100 -1.41 -4.79 8.49
C ARG A 100 -0.45 -4.71 7.31
N VAL A 101 0.54 -3.82 7.39
CA VAL A 101 1.60 -3.69 6.38
C VAL A 101 2.34 -5.01 6.21
N GLN A 102 2.66 -5.72 7.31
CA GLN A 102 3.31 -7.02 7.22
C GLN A 102 2.44 -8.06 6.51
N GLN A 103 1.13 -8.09 6.74
CA GLN A 103 0.24 -9.03 6.05
C GLN A 103 0.18 -8.75 4.54
N LEU A 104 0.18 -7.47 4.15
CA LEU A 104 0.26 -7.06 2.74
C LEU A 104 1.61 -7.47 2.12
N ASP A 105 2.72 -7.23 2.82
CA ASP A 105 4.05 -7.65 2.38
C ASP A 105 4.12 -9.18 2.20
N GLU A 106 3.57 -9.95 3.14
CA GLU A 106 3.50 -11.41 3.07
C GLU A 106 2.70 -11.92 1.87
N PHE A 107 1.53 -11.32 1.63
CA PHE A 107 0.73 -11.64 0.47
C PHE A 107 1.46 -11.30 -0.83
N ASN A 108 2.11 -10.13 -0.91
CA ASN A 108 2.89 -9.71 -2.07
C ASN A 108 4.07 -10.64 -2.33
N ASP A 109 4.81 -11.05 -1.31
CA ASP A 109 5.91 -12.01 -1.43
C ASP A 109 5.42 -13.35 -2.00
N LEU A 110 4.26 -13.84 -1.55
CA LEU A 110 3.62 -15.04 -2.09
C LEU A 110 3.15 -14.84 -3.53
N TYR A 111 2.54 -13.70 -3.84
CA TYR A 111 2.13 -13.36 -5.20
C TYR A 111 3.32 -13.37 -6.17
N PHE A 112 4.40 -12.66 -5.86
CA PHE A 112 5.57 -12.58 -6.74
C PHE A 112 6.28 -13.93 -6.86
N SER A 113 6.35 -14.72 -5.79
CA SER A 113 7.02 -16.02 -5.86
C SER A 113 6.22 -17.09 -6.62
N ARG A 114 4.89 -17.08 -6.52
CA ARG A 114 4.02 -18.11 -7.09
C ARG A 114 3.40 -17.73 -8.43
N LEU A 115 2.79 -16.55 -8.50
CA LEU A 115 2.05 -16.06 -9.67
C LEU A 115 2.91 -15.20 -10.59
N GLY A 116 3.94 -14.55 -10.05
CA GLY A 116 4.85 -13.67 -10.78
C GLY A 116 5.40 -14.26 -12.09
N PRO A 117 5.98 -15.48 -12.07
CA PRO A 117 6.48 -16.12 -13.29
C PRO A 117 5.41 -16.37 -14.35
N LEU A 118 4.20 -16.80 -13.93
CA LEU A 118 3.08 -17.06 -14.84
C LEU A 118 2.57 -15.76 -15.46
N MET A 119 2.42 -14.71 -14.66
CA MET A 119 2.02 -13.39 -15.16
C MET A 119 3.04 -12.81 -16.15
N GLN A 120 4.34 -12.95 -15.86
CA GLN A 120 5.38 -12.53 -16.79
C GLN A 120 5.30 -13.30 -18.12
N GLN A 121 4.99 -14.60 -18.08
CA GLN A 121 4.77 -15.43 -19.27
C GLN A 121 3.54 -14.97 -20.06
N ILE A 122 2.41 -14.72 -19.39
CA ILE A 122 1.18 -14.21 -20.02
C ILE A 122 1.45 -12.90 -20.76
N LEU A 123 2.13 -11.95 -20.11
CA LEU A 123 2.44 -10.65 -20.72
C LEU A 123 3.41 -10.79 -21.89
N ALA A 124 4.38 -11.71 -21.81
CA ALA A 124 5.28 -12.01 -22.92
C ALA A 124 4.53 -12.61 -24.13
N LEU A 125 3.57 -13.50 -23.89
CA LEU A 125 2.74 -14.11 -24.94
C LEU A 125 1.82 -13.06 -25.57
N ARG A 126 1.16 -12.21 -24.77
CA ARG A 126 0.33 -11.10 -25.27
C ARG A 126 1.12 -10.13 -26.13
N LYS A 127 2.32 -9.75 -25.67
CA LYS A 127 3.25 -8.95 -26.48
C LYS A 127 3.54 -9.63 -27.83
N THR A 128 3.87 -10.93 -27.80
CA THR A 128 4.18 -11.69 -29.02
C THR A 128 2.99 -11.73 -29.97
N LEU A 129 1.78 -11.95 -29.47
CA LEU A 129 0.54 -11.92 -30.28
C LEU A 129 0.30 -10.55 -30.91
N ALA A 130 0.48 -9.47 -30.15
CA ALA A 130 0.29 -8.12 -30.68
C ALA A 130 1.32 -7.80 -31.79
N GLU A 131 2.56 -8.25 -31.65
CA GLU A 131 3.59 -8.14 -32.68
C GLU A 131 3.25 -8.96 -33.94
N LEU A 132 2.77 -10.20 -33.79
CA LEU A 132 2.34 -11.04 -34.91
C LEU A 132 1.12 -10.46 -35.62
N ASN A 133 0.12 -9.98 -34.89
CA ASN A 133 -1.08 -9.37 -35.46
C ASN A 133 -0.75 -8.12 -36.27
N LEU A 134 0.17 -7.27 -35.78
CA LEU A 134 0.63 -6.10 -36.51
C LEU A 134 1.36 -6.49 -37.81
N ARG A 135 2.24 -7.50 -37.77
CA ARG A 135 2.93 -8.00 -38.96
C ARG A 135 1.96 -8.55 -39.99
N ARG A 136 0.97 -9.33 -39.55
CA ARG A 136 -0.09 -9.85 -40.39
C ARG A 136 -0.88 -8.73 -41.06
N GLN A 137 -1.31 -7.72 -40.31
CA GLN A 137 -2.04 -6.59 -40.89
C GLN A 137 -1.19 -5.86 -41.94
N GLN A 138 0.09 -5.62 -41.66
CA GLN A 138 1.01 -5.00 -42.64
C GLN A 138 1.20 -5.86 -43.89
N ALA A 139 1.29 -7.18 -43.75
CA ALA A 139 1.39 -8.10 -44.88
C ALA A 139 0.10 -8.11 -45.72
N GLU A 140 -1.07 -8.11 -45.07
CA GLU A 140 -2.38 -8.00 -45.73
C GLU A 140 -2.53 -6.67 -46.48
N THR A 141 -2.14 -5.54 -45.86
CA THR A 141 -2.12 -4.22 -46.53
C THR A 141 -1.24 -4.26 -47.78
N ARG A 142 0.00 -4.75 -47.67
CA ARG A 142 0.92 -4.86 -48.82
C ARG A 142 0.36 -5.73 -49.95
N ARG A 143 -0.23 -6.89 -49.62
CA ARG A 143 -0.86 -7.77 -50.61
C ARG A 143 -2.02 -7.04 -51.32
N ARG A 144 -2.87 -6.33 -50.58
CA ARG A 144 -3.96 -5.53 -51.16
C ARG A 144 -3.45 -4.40 -52.05
N GLU A 145 -2.37 -3.72 -51.66
CA GLU A 145 -1.75 -2.69 -52.50
C GLU A 145 -1.23 -3.28 -53.82
N GLU A 146 -0.60 -4.47 -53.78
CA GLU A 146 -0.15 -5.17 -54.98
C GLU A 146 -1.31 -5.61 -55.87
N ASP A 147 -2.37 -6.17 -55.32
CA ASP A 147 -3.56 -6.59 -56.06
C ASP A 147 -4.30 -5.39 -56.66
N TYR A 148 -4.38 -4.27 -55.92
CA TYR A 148 -4.96 -3.03 -56.43
C TYR A 148 -4.16 -2.49 -57.62
N ARG A 149 -2.83 -2.48 -57.55
CA ARG A 149 -1.95 -2.09 -58.68
C ARG A 149 -2.16 -3.01 -59.89
N ARG A 150 -2.23 -4.33 -59.68
CA ARG A 150 -2.53 -5.28 -60.78
C ARG A 150 -3.90 -5.01 -61.41
N CYS A 151 -4.91 -4.70 -60.60
CA CYS A 151 -6.25 -4.36 -61.09
C CYS A 151 -6.22 -3.06 -61.92
N GLN A 152 -5.45 -2.05 -61.50
CA GLN A 152 -5.23 -0.82 -62.29
C GLN A 152 -4.57 -1.12 -63.64
N ASP A 153 -3.54 -1.97 -63.68
CA ASP A 153 -2.87 -2.37 -64.92
C ASP A 153 -3.82 -3.11 -65.87
N TYR A 154 -4.61 -4.07 -65.35
CA TYR A 154 -5.62 -4.78 -66.14
C TYR A 154 -6.71 -3.85 -66.67
N MET A 155 -7.15 -2.89 -65.86
CA MET A 155 -8.14 -1.90 -66.26
C MET A 155 -7.59 -0.99 -67.37
N ALA A 156 -6.34 -0.55 -67.29
CA ALA A 156 -5.70 0.25 -68.33
C ALA A 156 -5.64 -0.51 -69.66
N GLN A 157 -5.23 -1.78 -69.65
CA GLN A 157 -5.24 -2.65 -70.83
C GLN A 157 -6.66 -2.84 -71.37
N ALA A 158 -7.64 -3.05 -70.50
CA ALA A 158 -9.03 -3.23 -70.90
C ALA A 158 -9.62 -1.98 -71.57
N VAL A 159 -9.25 -0.79 -71.09
CA VAL A 159 -9.62 0.50 -71.72
C VAL A 159 -8.93 0.66 -73.08
N GLU A 160 -7.66 0.29 -73.21
CA GLU A 160 -6.97 0.32 -74.51
C GLU A 160 -7.67 -0.59 -75.54
N VAL A 161 -8.02 -1.82 -75.14
CA VAL A 161 -8.82 -2.72 -75.99
C VAL A 161 -10.18 -2.09 -76.34
N LEU A 162 -10.86 -1.45 -75.39
CA LEU A 162 -12.13 -0.76 -75.68
C LEU A 162 -11.94 0.36 -76.72
N THR A 163 -10.86 1.14 -76.63
CA THR A 163 -10.59 2.21 -77.62
C THR A 163 -10.34 1.65 -79.02
N THR A 164 -9.57 0.55 -79.14
CA THR A 164 -9.30 -0.10 -80.43
C THR A 164 -10.57 -0.69 -81.05
N LEU A 165 -11.40 -1.38 -80.25
CA LEU A 165 -12.71 -1.89 -80.66
C LEU A 165 -13.64 -0.75 -81.10
N THR A 166 -13.64 0.37 -80.38
CA THR A 166 -14.49 1.53 -80.67
C THR A 166 -14.11 2.18 -82.00
N ARG A 167 -12.81 2.29 -82.28
CA ARG A 167 -12.31 2.79 -83.56
C ARG A 167 -12.74 1.87 -84.71
N ARG A 168 -12.49 0.57 -84.57
CA ARG A 168 -12.87 -0.44 -85.58
C ARG A 168 -14.38 -0.45 -85.83
N TRP A 169 -15.20 -0.33 -84.80
CA TRP A 169 -16.65 -0.26 -84.94
C TRP A 169 -17.11 0.99 -85.71
N ARG A 170 -16.45 2.14 -85.49
CA ARG A 170 -16.75 3.40 -86.19
C ARG A 170 -16.52 3.34 -87.70
N ASP A 171 -15.57 2.50 -88.13
CA ASP A 171 -15.21 2.32 -89.53
C ASP A 171 -16.14 1.30 -90.27
N LEU A 172 -17.08 0.65 -89.56
CA LEU A 172 -17.98 -0.36 -90.13
C LEU A 172 -19.33 0.25 -90.56
N PRO A 173 -19.97 -0.26 -91.64
CA PRO A 173 -21.33 0.14 -92.03
C PRO A 173 -22.34 -0.23 -90.94
N ALA A 174 -23.22 0.71 -90.59
CA ALA A 174 -24.15 0.59 -89.46
C ALA A 174 -25.10 -0.62 -89.56
N ASP A 175 -25.46 -1.03 -90.77
CA ASP A 175 -26.41 -2.12 -91.05
C ASP A 175 -25.73 -3.48 -91.27
N SER A 176 -24.41 -3.56 -91.07
CA SER A 176 -23.65 -4.81 -91.27
C SER A 176 -23.73 -5.74 -90.06
N VAL A 177 -23.72 -7.06 -90.32
CA VAL A 177 -23.60 -8.10 -89.28
C VAL A 177 -22.33 -7.90 -88.44
N GLN A 178 -21.24 -7.47 -89.09
CA GLN A 178 -19.96 -7.17 -88.46
C GLN A 178 -20.06 -6.01 -87.45
N ALA A 179 -20.88 -4.98 -87.74
CA ALA A 179 -21.15 -3.90 -86.81
C ALA A 179 -21.95 -4.36 -85.57
N ALA A 180 -22.89 -5.30 -85.75
CA ALA A 180 -23.63 -5.89 -84.64
C ALA A 180 -22.72 -6.75 -83.72
N GLU A 181 -21.83 -7.56 -84.30
CA GLU A 181 -20.83 -8.33 -83.55
C GLU A 181 -19.85 -7.41 -82.81
N ALA A 182 -19.37 -6.35 -83.45
CA ALA A 182 -18.50 -5.36 -82.82
C ALA A 182 -19.17 -4.65 -81.63
N ARG A 183 -20.48 -4.34 -81.70
CA ARG A 183 -21.24 -3.83 -80.53
C ARG A 183 -21.29 -4.82 -79.38
N LYS A 184 -21.46 -6.12 -79.67
CA LYS A 184 -21.44 -7.16 -78.63
C LYS A 184 -20.08 -7.24 -77.93
N HIS A 185 -18.99 -7.17 -78.68
CA HIS A 185 -17.64 -7.13 -78.12
C HIS A 185 -17.38 -5.86 -77.30
N LEU A 186 -17.84 -4.70 -77.76
CA LEU A 186 -17.78 -3.45 -76.98
C LEU A 186 -18.55 -3.58 -75.65
N GLN A 187 -19.74 -4.18 -75.67
CA GLN A 187 -20.52 -4.40 -74.46
C GLN A 187 -19.81 -5.36 -73.49
N GLN A 188 -19.24 -6.45 -73.99
CA GLN A 188 -18.46 -7.40 -73.17
C GLN A 188 -17.25 -6.71 -72.53
N GLN A 189 -16.54 -5.89 -73.29
CA GLN A 189 -15.38 -5.15 -72.79
C GLN A 189 -15.78 -4.09 -71.76
N SER A 190 -16.89 -3.39 -71.97
CA SER A 190 -17.45 -2.43 -71.00
C SER A 190 -17.83 -3.11 -69.68
N ASN A 191 -18.46 -4.30 -69.75
CA ASN A 191 -18.79 -5.09 -68.57
C ASN A 191 -17.54 -5.55 -67.80
N LEU A 192 -16.47 -5.95 -68.51
CA LEU A 192 -15.20 -6.30 -67.86
C LEU A 192 -14.60 -5.12 -67.11
N ILE A 193 -14.59 -3.92 -67.72
CA ILE A 193 -14.11 -2.69 -67.06
C ILE A 193 -14.97 -2.38 -65.83
N ALA A 194 -16.29 -2.52 -65.92
CA ALA A 194 -17.18 -2.30 -64.78
C ALA A 194 -16.89 -3.27 -63.62
N ASN A 195 -16.59 -4.55 -63.90
CA ASN A 195 -16.21 -5.52 -62.88
C ASN A 195 -14.86 -5.18 -62.23
N LEU A 196 -13.85 -4.81 -63.04
CA LEU A 196 -12.54 -4.39 -62.53
C LEU A 196 -12.63 -3.11 -61.68
N LEU A 197 -13.51 -2.17 -62.06
CA LEU A 197 -13.78 -0.99 -61.25
C LEU A 197 -14.41 -1.36 -59.90
N ALA A 198 -15.36 -2.29 -59.89
CA ALA A 198 -15.96 -2.77 -58.64
C ALA A 198 -14.91 -3.44 -57.74
N GLU A 199 -14.06 -4.31 -58.30
CA GLU A 199 -12.96 -4.97 -57.57
C GLU A 199 -11.94 -3.95 -57.03
N ALA A 200 -11.56 -2.95 -57.83
CA ALA A 200 -10.66 -1.88 -57.39
C ALA A 200 -11.26 -1.06 -56.24
N MET A 201 -12.55 -0.74 -56.28
CA MET A 201 -13.24 -0.04 -55.20
C MET A 201 -13.25 -0.86 -53.90
N GLU A 202 -13.51 -2.17 -53.99
CA GLU A 202 -13.45 -3.05 -52.81
C GLU A 202 -12.05 -3.08 -52.20
N LEU A 203 -11.00 -3.22 -53.01
CA LEU A 203 -9.61 -3.19 -52.55
C LEU A 203 -9.24 -1.85 -51.91
N GLU A 204 -9.66 -0.73 -52.50
CA GLU A 204 -9.41 0.62 -51.99
C GLU A 204 -10.07 0.86 -50.63
N THR A 205 -11.32 0.42 -50.45
CA THR A 205 -11.98 0.48 -49.13
C THR A 205 -11.27 -0.37 -48.07
N GLY A 206 -10.58 -1.43 -48.50
CA GLY A 206 -9.75 -2.26 -47.62
C GLY A 206 -8.42 -1.61 -47.22
N LEU A 207 -7.91 -0.66 -48.00
CA LEU A 207 -6.65 0.07 -47.75
C LEU A 207 -6.83 1.27 -46.82
N THR A 208 -8.04 1.81 -46.71
CA THR A 208 -8.35 2.91 -45.77
C THR A 208 -8.50 2.43 -44.32
N ARG A 209 -8.42 1.11 -44.06
CA ARG A 209 -8.48 0.55 -42.72
C ARG A 209 -7.23 0.93 -41.93
N GLU A 210 -7.41 1.64 -40.82
CA GLU A 210 -6.29 2.16 -40.04
C GLU A 210 -5.42 1.05 -39.43
N GLU A 211 -4.10 1.15 -39.62
CA GLU A 211 -3.09 0.32 -38.91
C GLU A 211 -2.83 0.80 -37.48
N GLU A 212 -3.31 1.99 -37.14
CA GLU A 212 -3.06 2.65 -35.87
C GLU A 212 -3.54 1.85 -34.64
N PRO A 213 -4.72 1.19 -34.65
CA PRO A 213 -5.17 0.37 -33.53
C PRO A 213 -4.24 -0.82 -33.23
N ALA A 214 -3.69 -1.47 -34.25
CA ALA A 214 -2.77 -2.60 -34.04
C ALA A 214 -1.40 -2.14 -33.56
N ARG A 215 -0.92 -0.98 -34.01
CA ARG A 215 0.30 -0.35 -33.46
C ARG A 215 0.11 0.00 -31.99
N GLN A 216 -1.00 0.65 -31.64
CA GLN A 216 -1.33 0.99 -30.25
C GLN A 216 -1.40 -0.25 -29.37
N ALA A 217 -2.11 -1.31 -29.80
CA ALA A 217 -2.18 -2.57 -29.05
C ALA A 217 -0.79 -3.20 -28.83
N ARG A 218 0.11 -3.12 -29.83
CA ARG A 218 1.50 -3.60 -29.70
C ARG A 218 2.32 -2.73 -28.76
N ASP A 219 2.12 -1.41 -28.76
CA ASP A 219 2.80 -0.49 -27.86
C ASP A 219 2.37 -0.69 -26.41
N GLU A 220 1.06 -0.76 -26.17
CA GLU A 220 0.46 -1.03 -24.86
C GLU A 220 0.96 -2.36 -24.27
N ALA A 221 0.90 -3.45 -25.05
CA ALA A 221 1.39 -4.75 -24.60
C ALA A 221 2.89 -4.75 -24.27
N ASN A 222 3.70 -3.98 -25.02
CA ASN A 222 5.12 -3.83 -24.76
C ASN A 222 5.41 -3.03 -23.49
N GLU A 223 4.65 -1.96 -23.26
CA GLU A 223 4.77 -1.17 -22.03
C GLU A 223 4.36 -1.97 -20.79
N GLU A 224 3.21 -2.67 -20.85
CA GLU A 224 2.71 -3.50 -19.76
C GLU A 224 3.74 -4.57 -19.39
N TYR A 225 4.28 -5.28 -20.39
CA TYR A 225 5.33 -6.28 -20.18
C TYR A 225 6.59 -5.69 -19.52
N LYS A 226 7.07 -4.53 -19.99
CA LYS A 226 8.26 -3.88 -19.42
C LYS A 226 8.04 -3.45 -17.96
N LYS A 227 6.95 -2.73 -17.69
CA LYS A 227 6.59 -2.26 -16.34
C LYS A 227 6.49 -3.43 -15.38
N TYR A 228 5.80 -4.50 -15.77
CA TYR A 228 5.67 -5.69 -14.93
C TYR A 228 7.01 -6.39 -14.70
N ARG A 229 7.83 -6.54 -15.74
CA ARG A 229 9.14 -7.21 -15.65
C ARG A 229 10.08 -6.48 -14.67
N GLU A 230 10.08 -5.15 -14.68
CA GLU A 230 10.87 -4.34 -13.73
C GLU A 230 10.39 -4.54 -12.30
N GLN A 231 9.09 -4.42 -12.04
CA GLN A 231 8.50 -4.64 -10.72
C GLN A 231 8.75 -6.07 -10.20
N HIS A 232 8.59 -7.07 -11.06
CA HIS A 232 8.84 -8.46 -10.74
C HIS A 232 10.33 -8.71 -10.44
N HIS A 233 11.25 -8.12 -11.21
CA HIS A 233 12.68 -8.25 -10.96
C HIS A 233 13.08 -7.65 -9.60
N ASP A 234 12.57 -6.47 -9.26
CA ASP A 234 12.82 -5.84 -7.96
C ASP A 234 12.27 -6.66 -6.79
N ALA A 235 11.11 -7.29 -6.97
CA ALA A 235 10.56 -8.24 -6.01
C ALA A 235 11.41 -9.53 -5.91
N GLU A 236 11.84 -10.08 -7.04
CA GLU A 236 12.67 -11.29 -7.10
C GLU A 236 14.03 -11.08 -6.43
N VAL A 237 14.68 -9.92 -6.65
CA VAL A 237 15.94 -9.57 -5.98
C VAL A 237 15.77 -9.49 -4.47
N ARG A 238 14.65 -8.94 -3.98
CA ARG A 238 14.32 -8.90 -2.54
C ARG A 238 14.10 -10.32 -2.00
N LEU A 239 13.30 -11.13 -2.69
CA LEU A 239 13.02 -12.52 -2.33
C LEU A 239 14.27 -13.39 -2.31
N ARG A 240 15.18 -13.21 -3.28
CA ARG A 240 16.45 -13.93 -3.37
C ARG A 240 17.35 -13.64 -2.19
N LYS A 241 17.52 -12.36 -1.82
CA LYS A 241 18.27 -11.98 -0.61
C LYS A 241 17.68 -12.57 0.67
N GLY A 242 16.36 -12.70 0.72
CA GLY A 242 15.70 -13.38 1.83
C GLY A 242 15.78 -14.91 1.77
N LYS A 243 16.03 -15.53 0.61
CA LYS A 243 15.98 -17.01 0.41
C LYS A 243 17.15 -17.73 1.06
N ASP A 244 18.22 -17.00 1.33
CA ASP A 244 19.37 -17.49 2.12
C ASP A 244 19.00 -17.70 3.61
N LEU A 245 17.84 -17.18 4.05
CA LEU A 245 17.31 -17.38 5.40
C LEU A 245 16.35 -18.56 5.43
N SER A 246 16.46 -19.37 6.48
CA SER A 246 15.46 -20.41 6.76
C SER A 246 14.08 -19.78 7.01
N GLU A 247 13.02 -20.55 6.82
CA GLU A 247 11.65 -20.09 7.12
C GLU A 247 11.48 -19.72 8.59
N GLU A 248 12.14 -20.46 9.50
CA GLU A 248 12.22 -20.15 10.92
C GLU A 248 12.88 -18.80 11.18
N ASP A 249 14.04 -18.56 10.57
CA ASP A 249 14.78 -17.29 10.67
C ASP A 249 13.97 -16.11 10.13
N ARG A 250 13.24 -16.29 9.02
CA ARG A 250 12.35 -15.27 8.45
C ARG A 250 11.22 -14.92 9.41
N ASN A 251 10.54 -15.93 9.94
CA ASN A 251 9.43 -15.73 10.88
C ASN A 251 9.92 -15.07 12.17
N GLU A 252 11.07 -15.50 12.68
CA GLU A 252 11.69 -14.90 13.83
C GLU A 252 12.12 -13.45 13.59
N LEU A 253 12.73 -13.16 12.43
CA LEU A 253 13.13 -11.82 12.04
C LEU A 253 11.94 -10.86 12.02
N LYS A 254 10.81 -11.27 11.44
CA LYS A 254 9.57 -10.46 11.43
C LYS A 254 9.04 -10.22 12.84
N ARG A 255 9.02 -11.25 13.68
CA ARG A 255 8.56 -11.16 15.08
C ARG A 255 9.43 -10.21 15.90
N LEU A 256 10.75 -10.39 15.83
CA LEU A 256 11.71 -9.59 16.58
C LEU A 256 11.77 -8.14 16.09
N TRP A 257 11.65 -7.92 14.77
CA TRP A 257 11.60 -6.56 14.22
C TRP A 257 10.38 -5.78 14.72
N ARG A 258 9.19 -6.39 14.72
CA ARG A 258 7.99 -5.76 15.31
C ARG A 258 8.19 -5.42 16.78
N GLN A 259 8.76 -6.36 17.54
CA GLN A 259 9.04 -6.16 18.95
C GLN A 259 10.01 -5.00 19.18
N ALA A 260 11.14 -4.94 18.47
CA ALA A 260 12.10 -3.85 18.60
C ALA A 260 11.50 -2.50 18.14
N SER A 261 10.78 -2.48 17.01
CA SER A 261 10.18 -1.26 16.46
C SER A 261 9.21 -0.62 17.45
N LYS A 262 8.48 -1.43 18.24
CA LYS A 262 7.56 -0.96 19.28
C LYS A 262 8.28 -0.27 20.46
N LEU A 263 9.50 -0.70 20.77
CA LEU A 263 10.30 -0.21 21.91
C LEU A 263 11.14 1.01 21.54
N CYS A 264 11.60 1.14 20.30
CA CYS A 264 12.47 2.23 19.85
C CYS A 264 11.81 3.19 18.84
N HIS A 265 10.48 3.23 18.75
CA HIS A 265 9.81 4.11 17.78
C HIS A 265 10.07 5.60 18.13
N PRO A 266 10.56 6.42 17.18
CA PRO A 266 10.91 7.83 17.44
C PRO A 266 9.71 8.68 17.89
N ASP A 267 8.49 8.29 17.55
CA ASP A 267 7.28 9.01 18.01
C ASP A 267 6.92 8.75 19.48
N LEU A 268 7.44 7.67 20.06
CA LEU A 268 7.13 7.25 21.43
C LEU A 268 8.13 7.77 22.47
N VAL A 269 9.22 8.42 22.04
CA VAL A 269 10.32 8.81 22.90
C VAL A 269 10.30 10.32 23.23
N ALA A 270 11.01 10.69 24.29
CA ALA A 270 11.30 12.08 24.61
C ALA A 270 12.02 12.78 23.44
N ASP A 271 11.75 14.08 23.25
CA ASP A 271 12.21 14.80 22.05
C ASP A 271 13.74 14.83 21.91
N ASP A 272 14.48 14.84 23.01
CA ASP A 272 15.95 14.81 23.05
C ASP A 272 16.53 13.43 22.72
N LEU A 273 15.74 12.37 22.80
CA LEU A 273 16.12 11.00 22.44
C LEU A 273 15.65 10.59 21.04
N LYS A 274 14.93 11.46 20.32
CA LYS A 274 14.43 11.15 18.97
C LYS A 274 15.53 10.80 17.98
N GLU A 275 16.66 11.50 18.03
CA GLU A 275 17.80 11.19 17.16
C GLU A 275 18.38 9.81 17.47
N GLU A 276 18.48 9.45 18.74
CA GLU A 276 18.97 8.14 19.15
C GLU A 276 18.00 7.03 18.73
N ALA A 277 16.70 7.21 18.98
CA ALA A 277 15.64 6.30 18.55
C ALA A 277 15.61 6.13 17.03
N ASN A 278 15.78 7.22 16.26
CA ASN A 278 15.92 7.17 14.81
C ASN A 278 17.14 6.34 14.37
N ARG A 279 18.30 6.54 15.00
CA ARG A 279 19.49 5.73 14.71
C ARG A 279 19.26 4.25 14.99
N MET A 280 18.62 3.92 16.12
CA MET A 280 18.23 2.53 16.44
C MET A 280 17.26 1.96 15.40
N MET A 281 16.25 2.73 14.99
CA MET A 281 15.27 2.31 13.98
C MET A 281 15.92 2.07 12.61
N VAL A 282 16.87 2.92 12.21
CA VAL A 282 17.65 2.72 10.98
C VAL A 282 18.49 1.43 11.06
N GLN A 283 19.18 1.19 12.17
CA GLN A 283 19.94 -0.06 12.38
C GLN A 283 19.04 -1.29 12.33
N LEU A 284 17.86 -1.21 12.96
CA LEU A 284 16.86 -2.26 12.96
C LEU A 284 16.35 -2.56 11.54
N ASN A 285 16.05 -1.52 10.75
CA ASN A 285 15.61 -1.66 9.36
C ASN A 285 16.71 -2.24 8.46
N GLN A 286 17.97 -1.81 8.63
CA GLN A 286 19.11 -2.36 7.89
C GLN A 286 19.37 -3.83 8.23
N ALA A 287 19.19 -4.22 9.50
CA ALA A 287 19.32 -5.62 9.92
C ALA A 287 18.18 -6.46 9.32
N LYS A 288 16.95 -5.95 9.29
CA LYS A 288 15.80 -6.61 8.62
C LYS A 288 16.04 -6.78 7.13
N GLN A 289 16.53 -5.74 6.45
CA GLN A 289 16.80 -5.77 5.02
C GLN A 289 17.93 -6.75 4.65
N ARG A 290 18.93 -6.91 5.51
CA ARG A 290 20.05 -7.84 5.32
C ARG A 290 19.76 -9.27 5.76
N GLY A 291 18.62 -9.53 6.40
CA GLY A 291 18.35 -10.85 6.97
C GLY A 291 19.13 -11.16 8.26
N ASP A 292 19.72 -10.16 8.91
CA ASP A 292 20.63 -10.41 10.04
C ASP A 292 19.86 -10.67 11.35
N VAL A 293 19.41 -11.92 11.52
CA VAL A 293 18.67 -12.36 12.70
C VAL A 293 19.48 -12.16 13.98
N LYS A 294 20.80 -12.37 13.94
CA LYS A 294 21.67 -12.21 15.11
C LYS A 294 21.73 -10.75 15.55
N ALA A 295 21.89 -9.82 14.60
CA ALA A 295 21.86 -8.39 14.90
C ALA A 295 20.50 -7.98 15.49
N ILE A 296 19.37 -8.41 14.92
CA ILE A 296 18.04 -8.09 15.46
C ILE A 296 17.84 -8.70 16.86
N ARG A 297 18.23 -9.95 17.10
CA ARG A 297 18.20 -10.58 18.44
C ARG A 297 18.99 -9.74 19.45
N SER A 298 20.19 -9.28 19.09
CA SER A 298 21.03 -8.46 19.96
C SER A 298 20.39 -7.10 20.27
N LEU A 299 19.75 -6.47 19.29
CA LEU A 299 19.03 -5.20 19.46
C LEU A 299 17.81 -5.38 20.37
N VAL A 300 17.00 -6.42 20.15
CA VAL A 300 15.84 -6.73 21.00
C VAL A 300 16.27 -7.02 22.43
N ALA A 301 17.31 -7.85 22.63
CA ALA A 301 17.80 -8.17 23.97
C ALA A 301 18.29 -6.92 24.72
N ARG A 302 18.99 -6.01 24.03
CA ARG A 302 19.41 -4.72 24.60
C ARG A 302 18.21 -3.87 25.01
N LEU A 303 17.19 -3.74 24.15
CA LEU A 303 15.99 -2.96 24.46
C LEU A 303 15.22 -3.55 25.65
N GLN A 304 15.10 -4.89 25.73
CA GLN A 304 14.44 -5.59 26.84
C GLN A 304 15.18 -5.49 28.17
N GLN A 305 16.50 -5.29 28.16
CA GLN A 305 17.31 -5.08 29.37
C GLN A 305 17.15 -3.67 29.98
N GLY A 306 16.21 -2.86 29.46
CA GLY A 306 15.92 -1.51 29.97
C GLY A 306 16.74 -0.41 29.31
N PHE A 307 17.44 -0.69 28.21
CA PHE A 307 18.10 0.33 27.37
C PHE A 307 17.18 0.87 26.27
N GLU A 308 15.88 0.81 26.47
CA GLU A 308 14.91 1.49 25.61
C GLU A 308 14.98 3.01 25.83
N PRO A 309 14.90 3.82 24.77
CA PRO A 309 14.84 5.26 24.94
C PRO A 309 13.57 5.62 25.72
N MET A 310 13.76 6.36 26.82
CA MET A 310 12.67 6.70 27.74
C MET A 310 11.58 7.52 27.06
N MET A 311 10.32 7.28 27.46
CA MET A 311 9.16 8.03 26.99
C MET A 311 9.15 9.45 27.57
N ALA A 312 8.36 10.33 26.95
CA ALA A 312 8.28 11.71 27.42
C ALA A 312 7.57 11.80 28.78
N SER A 313 6.56 10.95 29.03
CA SER A 313 5.88 10.87 30.34
C SER A 313 6.82 10.55 31.51
N ASP A 314 7.83 9.71 31.29
CA ASP A 314 8.78 9.28 32.31
C ASP A 314 9.83 10.36 32.64
N ARG A 315 10.19 11.22 31.68
CA ARG A 315 11.25 12.24 31.85
C ARG A 315 10.74 13.64 32.16
N LEU A 316 9.62 14.06 31.58
CA LEU A 316 9.13 15.44 31.69
C LEU A 316 8.57 15.70 33.08
N ASN A 317 9.01 16.77 33.74
CA ASN A 317 8.50 17.21 35.06
C ASN A 317 7.89 18.63 35.02
N ASP A 318 7.62 19.15 33.82
CA ASP A 318 7.11 20.49 33.56
C ASP A 318 5.73 20.41 32.90
N LEU A 319 4.73 21.09 33.48
CA LEU A 319 3.34 20.99 33.06
C LEU A 319 3.10 21.56 31.65
N GLU A 320 3.75 22.66 31.28
CA GLU A 320 3.61 23.26 29.95
C GLU A 320 4.20 22.34 28.88
N ARG A 321 5.37 21.76 29.16
CA ARG A 321 6.02 20.78 28.27
C ARG A 321 5.18 19.52 28.11
N ILE A 322 4.58 19.01 29.18
CA ILE A 322 3.67 17.85 29.11
C ILE A 322 2.45 18.18 28.26
N ARG A 323 1.80 19.33 28.47
CA ARG A 323 0.64 19.74 27.66
C ARG A 323 0.99 19.87 26.18
N LYS A 324 2.14 20.48 25.87
CA LYS A 324 2.64 20.58 24.49
C LYS A 324 2.85 19.20 23.87
N LYS A 325 3.48 18.28 24.61
CA LYS A 325 3.71 16.91 24.14
C LYS A 325 2.41 16.14 23.95
N MET A 326 1.43 16.29 24.85
CA MET A 326 0.10 15.67 24.69
C MET A 326 -0.60 16.14 23.41
N ALA A 327 -0.51 17.43 23.07
CA ALA A 327 -1.06 17.95 21.82
C ALA A 327 -0.41 17.28 20.59
N GLN A 328 0.93 17.17 20.60
CA GLN A 328 1.66 16.48 19.53
C GLN A 328 1.30 14.99 19.41
N VAL A 329 1.21 14.27 20.54
CA VAL A 329 0.85 12.84 20.52
C VAL A 329 -0.59 12.64 20.03
N ARG A 330 -1.52 13.54 20.37
CA ARG A 330 -2.89 13.50 19.84
C ARG A 330 -2.92 13.71 18.32
N GLU A 331 -2.16 14.67 17.80
CA GLU A 331 -2.04 14.87 16.35
C GLU A 331 -1.48 13.62 15.64
N GLN A 332 -0.43 13.01 16.20
CA GLN A 332 0.13 11.76 15.67
C GLN A 332 -0.87 10.60 15.70
N ILE A 333 -1.68 10.50 16.76
CA ILE A 333 -2.76 9.51 16.87
C ILE A 333 -3.79 9.75 15.75
N ASP A 334 -4.22 10.99 15.52
CA ASP A 334 -5.21 11.32 14.50
C ASP A 334 -4.68 11.01 13.09
N THR A 335 -3.41 11.32 12.81
CA THR A 335 -2.74 10.94 11.56
C THR A 335 -2.77 9.42 11.36
N LEU A 336 -2.33 8.63 12.36
CA LEU A 336 -2.31 7.17 12.24
C LEU A 336 -3.70 6.54 12.14
N VAL A 337 -4.70 7.10 12.82
CA VAL A 337 -6.09 6.66 12.66
C VAL A 337 -6.56 6.87 11.23
N ASN A 338 -6.26 8.02 10.63
CA ASN A 338 -6.60 8.29 9.23
C ASN A 338 -5.84 7.36 8.28
N GLU A 339 -4.53 7.16 8.48
CA GLU A 339 -3.73 6.20 7.69
C GLU A 339 -4.32 4.79 7.74
N LEU A 340 -4.74 4.32 8.93
CA LEU A 340 -5.36 3.01 9.10
C LEU A 340 -6.72 2.92 8.41
N ALA A 341 -7.51 4.00 8.44
CA ALA A 341 -8.80 4.07 7.78
C ALA A 341 -8.68 4.11 6.24
N GLU A 342 -7.66 4.79 5.71
CA GLU A 342 -7.38 4.77 4.27
C GLU A 342 -6.87 3.39 3.83
N LEU A 343 -5.96 2.77 4.58
CA LEU A 343 -5.49 1.42 4.30
C LEU A 343 -6.65 0.41 4.31
N GLU A 344 -7.65 0.58 5.17
CA GLU A 344 -8.86 -0.28 5.18
C GLU A 344 -9.71 -0.19 3.92
N LYS A 345 -9.61 0.91 3.16
CA LYS A 345 -10.34 1.11 1.90
C LYS A 345 -9.57 0.59 0.68
N GLU A 346 -8.27 0.36 0.82
CA GLU A 346 -7.46 -0.14 -0.30
C GLU A 346 -7.90 -1.54 -0.73
N GLU A 347 -8.00 -1.75 -2.04
CA GLU A 347 -8.42 -3.04 -2.62
C GLU A 347 -7.47 -4.18 -2.22
N SER A 348 -6.17 -3.89 -2.12
CA SER A 348 -5.13 -4.81 -1.67
C SER A 348 -5.43 -5.34 -0.26
N TRP A 349 -5.81 -4.45 0.66
CA TRP A 349 -6.14 -4.80 2.03
C TRP A 349 -7.47 -5.53 2.12
N LEU A 350 -8.50 -5.06 1.41
CA LEU A 350 -9.81 -5.71 1.37
C LEU A 350 -9.70 -7.16 0.86
N LEU A 351 -8.88 -7.38 -0.17
CA LEU A 351 -8.55 -8.72 -0.65
C LEU A 351 -7.89 -9.52 0.46
N VAL A 352 -6.73 -9.10 0.97
CA VAL A 352 -5.94 -9.87 1.95
C VAL A 352 -6.71 -10.17 3.22
N SER A 353 -7.47 -9.19 3.74
CA SER A 353 -8.24 -9.34 4.98
C SER A 353 -9.48 -10.22 4.84
N SER A 354 -10.03 -10.37 3.62
CA SER A 354 -11.18 -11.24 3.36
C SER A 354 -10.80 -12.71 3.13
N LEU A 355 -9.51 -13.00 2.86
CA LEU A 355 -9.05 -14.36 2.60
C LEU A 355 -9.02 -15.20 3.88
N SER A 356 -9.89 -16.21 3.95
CA SER A 356 -9.87 -17.21 5.02
C SER A 356 -8.77 -18.26 4.85
N ASN A 357 -8.39 -18.56 3.61
CA ASN A 357 -7.32 -19.50 3.28
C ASN A 357 -6.50 -18.97 2.10
N MET A 358 -5.33 -18.42 2.42
CA MET A 358 -4.41 -17.84 1.44
C MET A 358 -3.83 -18.88 0.48
N GLU A 359 -3.57 -20.11 0.96
CA GLU A 359 -3.03 -21.19 0.14
C GLU A 359 -4.04 -21.63 -0.94
N ALA A 360 -5.30 -21.80 -0.55
CA ALA A 360 -6.37 -22.15 -1.49
C ALA A 360 -6.57 -21.07 -2.56
N TYR A 361 -6.51 -19.79 -2.16
CA TYR A 361 -6.57 -18.67 -3.10
C TYR A 361 -5.44 -18.74 -4.14
N PHE A 362 -4.18 -18.85 -3.71
CA PHE A 362 -3.05 -18.90 -4.63
C PHE A 362 -3.07 -20.15 -5.52
N ALA A 363 -3.45 -21.31 -4.99
CA ALA A 363 -3.59 -22.53 -5.80
C ALA A 363 -4.65 -22.37 -6.90
N GLN A 364 -5.78 -21.72 -6.60
CA GLN A 364 -6.81 -21.41 -7.60
C GLN A 364 -6.31 -20.43 -8.66
N GLN A 365 -5.64 -19.35 -8.24
CA GLN A 365 -5.09 -18.35 -9.16
C GLN A 365 -4.01 -18.96 -10.06
N GLU A 366 -3.10 -19.78 -9.52
CA GLU A 366 -2.10 -20.49 -10.31
C GLU A 366 -2.74 -21.35 -11.40
N LYS A 367 -3.82 -22.08 -11.07
CA LYS A 367 -4.53 -22.90 -12.04
C LYS A 367 -5.13 -22.04 -13.15
N ALA A 368 -5.82 -20.96 -12.79
CA ALA A 368 -6.42 -20.04 -13.76
C ALA A 368 -5.36 -19.40 -14.67
N LEU A 369 -4.24 -18.93 -14.12
CA LEU A 369 -3.16 -18.35 -14.92
C LEU A 369 -2.50 -19.38 -15.84
N LYS A 370 -2.32 -20.64 -15.40
CA LYS A 370 -1.81 -21.71 -16.27
C LYS A 370 -2.74 -22.00 -17.45
N GLU A 371 -4.05 -21.98 -17.22
CA GLU A 371 -5.05 -22.14 -18.30
C GLU A 371 -4.97 -20.97 -19.31
N VAL A 372 -4.80 -19.74 -18.82
CA VAL A 372 -4.58 -18.56 -19.67
C VAL A 372 -3.26 -18.67 -20.46
N CYS A 373 -2.16 -19.10 -19.82
CA CYS A 373 -0.89 -19.35 -20.51
C CYS A 373 -1.09 -20.35 -21.66
N ALA A 374 -1.70 -21.51 -21.39
CA ALA A 374 -1.90 -22.55 -22.39
C ALA A 374 -2.75 -22.06 -23.57
N SER A 375 -3.81 -21.28 -23.30
CA SER A 375 -4.64 -20.68 -24.35
C SER A 375 -3.87 -19.67 -25.20
N LEU A 376 -3.05 -18.82 -24.57
CA LEU A 376 -2.23 -17.84 -25.29
C LEU A 376 -1.10 -18.50 -26.09
N GLU A 377 -0.50 -19.57 -25.56
CA GLU A 377 0.51 -20.37 -26.28
C GLU A 377 -0.09 -21.00 -27.54
N HIS A 378 -1.31 -21.53 -27.45
CA HIS A 378 -2.04 -22.04 -28.61
C HIS A 378 -2.28 -20.93 -29.65
N GLN A 379 -2.78 -19.77 -29.23
CA GLN A 379 -3.00 -18.63 -30.13
C GLN A 379 -1.71 -18.15 -30.79
N VAL A 380 -0.59 -18.11 -30.06
CA VAL A 380 0.72 -17.76 -30.63
C VAL A 380 1.14 -18.79 -31.68
N SER A 381 0.98 -20.08 -31.39
CA SER A 381 1.32 -21.15 -32.33
C SER A 381 0.47 -21.08 -33.60
N GLU A 382 -0.84 -20.83 -33.48
CA GLU A 382 -1.72 -20.66 -34.65
C GLU A 382 -1.34 -19.43 -35.47
N ALA A 383 -1.07 -18.30 -34.80
CA ALA A 383 -0.64 -17.07 -35.47
C ALA A 383 0.70 -17.24 -36.20
N GLN A 384 1.64 -18.02 -35.66
CA GLN A 384 2.93 -18.28 -36.32
C GLN A 384 2.84 -19.21 -37.53
N LEU A 385 1.83 -20.09 -37.57
CA LEU A 385 1.60 -21.00 -38.70
C LEU A 385 0.87 -20.33 -39.87
N ASP A 386 0.28 -19.14 -39.65
CA ASP A 386 -0.36 -18.39 -40.71
C ASP A 386 0.70 -17.86 -41.70
N PRO A 387 0.65 -18.24 -42.99
CA PRO A 387 1.60 -17.78 -44.00
C PRO A 387 1.51 -16.26 -44.29
N ALA A 388 0.61 -15.54 -43.63
CA ALA A 388 0.55 -14.08 -43.61
C ALA A 388 1.28 -13.41 -42.42
N ALA A 389 1.78 -14.16 -41.43
CA ALA A 389 2.37 -13.63 -40.19
C ALA A 389 3.85 -13.21 -40.26
#